data_AF-A0A1G3W4G3-F1
#
_entry.id   AF-A0A1G3W4G3-F1
#
_cell.length_a   1.000
_cell.length_b   1.000
_cell.length_c   1.000
_cell.angle_alpha   90.00
_cell.angle_beta   90.00
_cell.angle_gamma   90.00
#
_symmetry.space_group_name_H-M   'P 1'
#
loop_
_entity.id
_entity.type
_entity.pdbx_description
1 polymer ?
#
loop_
_entity_poly.entity_id
_entity_poly.type
_entity_poly.pdbx_seq_one_letter_code
_entity_poly.pdbx_strand_id
1 'polypeptide(L)' 'MLTDLLKVIWPLLVLQFVMQVIALVNLYKREKVRFDNKWIWVAIIILFNILGPILYFAFRGPEDGNSSQD' A
#
# COMPACT_ATOMS: atom_id res chain seq x y z
N MET A 1 -0.98 -7.93 -28.58
CA MET A 1 -1.06 -6.56 -28.03
C MET A 1 -1.76 -6.53 -26.67
N LEU A 2 -3.10 -6.66 -26.60
CA LEU A 2 -3.81 -6.56 -25.30
C LEU A 2 -3.55 -7.78 -24.38
N THR A 3 -3.51 -8.98 -24.95
CA THR A 3 -3.24 -10.23 -24.23
C THR A 3 -1.86 -10.29 -23.57
N ASP A 4 -0.88 -9.61 -24.15
CA ASP A 4 0.50 -9.62 -23.66
C ASP A 4 0.64 -8.71 -22.43
N LEU A 5 -0.07 -7.57 -22.44
CA LEU A 5 -0.20 -6.69 -21.28
C LEU A 5 -0.89 -7.42 -20.11
N LEU A 6 -1.98 -8.12 -20.38
CA LEU A 6 -2.70 -8.91 -19.37
C LEU A 6 -1.79 -9.96 -18.71
N LYS A 7 -0.91 -10.64 -19.47
CA LYS A 7 0.03 -11.63 -18.90
C LYS A 7 1.03 -11.03 -17.92
N VAL A 8 1.44 -9.78 -18.10
CA VAL A 8 2.39 -9.10 -17.21
C VAL A 8 1.67 -8.49 -16.00
N ILE A 9 0.47 -7.93 -16.20
CA ILE A 9 -0.31 -7.31 -15.13
C ILE A 9 -0.94 -8.36 -14.21
N TRP A 10 -1.33 -9.52 -14.74
CA TRP A 10 -1.96 -10.60 -13.97
C TRP A 10 -1.17 -11.03 -12.72
N PRO A 11 0.12 -11.40 -12.80
CA PRO A 11 0.89 -11.78 -11.62
C PRO A 11 1.03 -10.62 -10.61
N LEU A 12 1.11 -9.37 -11.07
CA LEU A 12 1.15 -8.21 -10.20
C LEU A 12 -0.15 -8.04 -9.42
N LEU A 13 -1.31 -8.17 -10.09
CA LEU A 13 -2.63 -8.13 -9.45
C LEU A 13 -2.80 -9.26 -8.44
N VAL A 14 -2.37 -10.48 -8.78
CA VAL A 14 -2.43 -11.62 -7.85
C VAL A 14 -1.58 -11.36 -6.62
N LEU A 15 -0.33 -10.88 -6.79
CA LEU A 15 0.55 -10.56 -5.66
C LEU A 15 -0.04 -9.45 -4.77
N GLN A 16 -0.58 -8.40 -5.39
CA GLN A 16 -1.27 -7.31 -4.71
C GLN A 16 -2.44 -7.84 -3.86
N PHE A 17 -3.26 -8.71 -4.45
CA PHE A 17 -4.45 -9.26 -3.79
C PHE A 17 -4.07 -10.20 -2.65
N VAL A 18 -3.04 -11.04 -2.84
CA VAL A 18 -2.52 -11.92 -1.79
C VAL A 18 -2.03 -11.11 -0.60
N MET A 19 -1.28 -10.03 -0.83
CA MET A 19 -0.83 -9.14 0.25
C MET A 19 -2.00 -8.50 1.00
N GLN A 20 -3.02 -8.00 0.29
CA GLN A 20 -4.23 -7.45 0.94
C GLN A 20 -4.98 -8.51 1.76
N VAL A 21 -5.15 -9.72 1.24
CA VAL A 21 -5.82 -10.81 1.95
C VAL A 21 -5.04 -11.22 3.19
N ILE A 22 -3.71 -11.34 3.11
CA ILE A 22 -2.86 -11.64 4.27
C ILE A 22 -3.03 -10.55 5.34
N ALA A 23 -3.04 -9.28 4.95
CA ALA A 23 -3.24 -8.18 5.88
C ALA A 23 -4.61 -8.23 6.57
N LEU A 24 -5.68 -8.54 5.82
CA LEU A 24 -7.04 -8.70 6.36
C LEU A 24 -7.16 -9.91 7.29
N VAL A 25 -6.58 -11.05 6.93
CA VAL A 25 -6.58 -12.26 7.76
C VAL A 25 -5.80 -12.02 9.06
N ASN A 26 -4.65 -11.36 8.97
CA ASN A 26 -3.85 -11.00 10.14
C ASN A 26 -4.61 -10.01 11.04
N LEU A 27 -5.33 -9.06 10.46
CA LEU A 27 -6.19 -8.12 11.19
C LEU A 27 -7.34 -8.86 11.91
N TYR A 28 -8.00 -9.78 11.21
CA TYR A 28 -9.12 -10.55 11.76
C TYR A 28 -8.69 -11.43 12.95
N LYS A 29 -7.50 -12.07 12.85
CA LYS A 29 -6.92 -12.90 13.91
C LYS A 29 -6.49 -12.11 15.15
N ARG A 30 -6.31 -10.79 15.07
CA ARG A 30 -5.95 -9.98 16.24
C ARG A 30 -7.20 -9.64 17.05
N GLU A 31 -7.17 -10.06 18.32
CA GLU A 31 -8.24 -9.80 19.28
C GLU A 31 -8.29 -8.31 19.68
N LYS A 32 -7.12 -7.68 19.85
CA LYS A 32 -6.95 -6.23 19.99
C LYS A 32 -6.14 -5.66 18.83
N VAL A 33 -6.71 -4.70 18.13
CA VAL A 33 -6.03 -3.89 17.12
C VAL A 33 -5.69 -2.54 17.74
N ARG A 34 -4.53 -1.94 17.39
CA ARG A 34 -4.27 -0.54 17.76
C ARG A 34 -5.42 0.30 17.21
N PHE A 35 -6.07 1.09 18.08
CA PHE A 35 -7.32 1.87 17.89
C PHE A 35 -8.67 1.16 18.14
N ASP A 36 -8.70 -0.12 18.52
CA ASP A 36 -9.93 -0.92 18.84
C ASP A 36 -11.03 -0.94 17.75
N ASN A 37 -10.77 -0.31 16.61
CA ASN A 37 -11.72 -0.18 15.51
C ASN A 37 -11.21 -0.93 14.28
N LYS A 38 -11.69 -2.16 14.13
CA LYS A 38 -11.35 -3.04 13.00
C LYS A 38 -11.76 -2.43 11.64
N TRP A 39 -12.78 -1.57 11.61
CA TRP A 39 -13.24 -0.91 10.37
C TRP A 39 -12.23 0.11 9.82
N ILE A 40 -11.51 0.83 10.69
CA ILE A 40 -10.46 1.77 10.27
C ILE A 40 -9.35 1.03 9.53
N TRP A 41 -8.95 -0.14 10.05
CA TRP A 41 -7.93 -0.95 9.41
C TRP A 41 -8.38 -1.54 8.07
N VAL A 42 -9.64 -1.97 7.95
CA VAL A 42 -10.21 -2.39 6.67
C VAL A 42 -10.16 -1.23 5.65
N ALA A 43 -10.56 -0.03 6.07
CA ALA A 43 -10.47 1.17 5.23
C ALA A 43 -9.02 1.42 4.78
N ILE A 44 -8.04 1.38 5.69
CA ILE A 44 -6.61 1.54 5.36
C ILE A 44 -6.14 0.51 4.34
N ILE A 45 -6.50 -0.78 4.50
CA ILE A 45 -6.09 -1.85 3.59
C ILE A 45 -6.68 -1.66 2.18
N ILE A 46 -7.90 -1.12 2.08
CA ILE A 46 -8.52 -0.78 0.79
C ILE A 46 -7.87 0.48 0.19
N LEU A 47 -7.68 1.51 1.02
CA LEU A 47 -7.09 2.78 0.64
C LEU A 47 -5.63 2.67 0.24
N PHE A 48 -4.88 1.66 0.71
CA PHE A 48 -3.47 1.46 0.37
C PHE A 48 -3.21 1.27 -1.13
N ASN A 49 -4.21 0.82 -1.92
CA ASN A 49 -4.11 0.75 -3.38
C ASN A 49 -3.90 2.14 -4.02
N ILE A 50 -4.40 3.21 -3.38
CA ILE A 50 -4.34 4.59 -3.88
C ILE A 50 -3.39 5.43 -3.02
N LEU A 51 -3.46 5.27 -1.70
CA LEU A 51 -2.62 5.97 -0.73
C LEU A 51 -1.18 5.49 -0.74
N GLY A 52 -0.86 4.25 -1.13
CA GLY A 52 0.53 3.78 -1.22
C GLY A 52 1.37 4.66 -2.15
N PRO A 53 0.92 4.87 -3.41
CA PRO A 53 1.55 5.82 -4.33
C PRO A 53 1.56 7.26 -3.79
N ILE A 54 0.44 7.75 -3.26
CA ILE A 54 0.33 9.13 -2.76
C ILE A 54 1.29 9.37 -1.59
N LEU A 55 1.38 8.44 -0.65
CA LEU A 55 2.26 8.54 0.50
C LEU A 55 3.73 8.41 0.08
N TYR A 56 4.04 7.54 -0.89
CA TYR A 56 5.37 7.44 -1.48
C TYR A 56 5.80 8.75 -2.16
N PHE A 57 4.91 9.39 -2.94
CA PHE A 57 5.18 10.69 -3.55
C PHE A 57 5.21 11.83 -2.52
N ALA A 58 4.37 11.78 -1.48
CA ALA A 58 4.32 12.81 -0.44
C ALA A 58 5.52 12.73 0.52
N PHE A 59 6.02 11.53 0.84
CA PHE A 59 7.24 11.34 1.63
C PHE A 59 8.51 11.46 0.80
N ARG A 60 8.43 11.45 -0.53
CA ARG A 60 9.48 11.97 -1.40
C ARG A 60 9.48 13.50 -1.29
N GLY A 61 9.85 13.98 -0.10
CA GLY A 61 10.07 15.40 0.16
C GLY A 61 11.16 15.92 -0.80
N PRO A 62 11.09 17.20 -1.20
CA PRO A 62 12.15 17.81 -1.98
C PRO A 62 13.46 17.61 -1.22
N GLU A 63 14.40 16.91 -1.85
CA GLU A 63 15.78 16.84 -1.37
C GLU A 63 16.24 18.29 -1.26
N ASP A 64 16.47 18.72 -0.03
CA ASP A 64 17.01 20.03 0.32
C ASP A 64 18.48 20.05 -0.09
N GLY A 65 18.68 20.23 -1.40
CA GLY A 65 19.95 20.58 -2.01
C GLY A 65 20.33 22.01 -1.63
N ASN A 66 20.73 22.22 -0.38
CA ASN A 66 21.55 23.35 0.01
C ASN A 66 22.53 22.93 1.10
N SER A 67 23.40 21.99 0.74
CA SER A 67 24.70 21.87 1.38
C SER A 67 25.48 23.16 1.13
N SER A 68 25.80 23.83 2.23
CA SER A 68 26.83 24.85 2.39
C SER A 68 27.70 25.07 1.15
N GLN A 69 27.50 26.20 0.47
CA GLN A 69 28.62 26.83 -0.23
C GLN A 69 29.47 27.53 0.82
N ASP A 70 30.43 26.76 1.32
CA ASP A 70 31.74 27.22 1.79
C ASP A 70 32.63 27.55 0.58
#